data_AF-A0A858QAP5-F1
#
_entry.id   AF-A0A858QAP5-F1
#
_cell.length_a   1.000
_cell.length_b   1.000
_cell.length_c   1.000
_cell.angle_alpha   90.00
_cell.angle_beta   90.00
_cell.angle_gamma   90.00
#
_symmetry.space_group_name_H-M   'P 1'
#
loop_
_entity.id
_entity.type
_entity.pdbx_description
1 polymer ?
#
loop_
_entity_poly.entity_id
_entity_poly.type
_entity_poly.pdbx_seq_one_letter_code
_entity_poly.pdbx_strand_id
1 'polypeptide(L)'
;METVLATGNHLLVQLKGHHPKLLAAVRMLCQSRAHAEQSYTVDLGRRNRIEQRTVRLWPLPSGSGTEPWHDHFQTVIEVQRQTEVFHPCHRCFEPRQAPRPIT
;
A
#
# COMPACT_ATOMS: atom_id res chain seq x y z
N MET A 1 15.06 -14.19 7.40
CA MET A 1 13.62 -14.11 7.73
C MET A 1 13.29 -14.96 8.95
N GLU A 2 13.87 -16.17 9.07
CA GLU A 2 13.70 -17.08 10.22
C GLU A 2 13.94 -16.45 11.60
N THR A 3 15.00 -15.65 11.77
CA THR A 3 15.34 -15.04 13.07
C THR A 3 14.29 -14.05 13.58
N VAL A 4 13.55 -13.38 12.70
CA VAL A 4 12.51 -12.43 13.13
C VAL A 4 11.19 -13.16 13.45
N LEU A 5 10.85 -14.20 12.67
CA LEU A 5 9.67 -15.03 12.94
C LEU A 5 9.75 -15.71 14.31
N ALA A 6 10.94 -16.16 14.71
CA ALA A 6 11.18 -16.78 16.02
C ALA A 6 11.00 -15.84 17.22
N THR A 7 11.03 -14.52 17.00
CA THR A 7 10.92 -13.51 18.08
C THR A 7 9.49 -13.03 18.34
N GLY A 8 8.50 -13.51 17.57
CA GLY A 8 7.10 -13.07 17.68
C GLY A 8 6.84 -11.65 17.19
N ASN A 9 7.81 -11.03 16.50
CA ASN A 9 7.69 -9.68 15.96
C ASN A 9 6.87 -9.65 14.67
N HIS A 10 6.03 -8.63 14.51
CA HIS A 10 5.32 -8.37 13.26
C HIS A 10 6.20 -7.58 12.28
N LEU A 11 6.19 -7.99 11.00
CA LEU A 11 6.94 -7.32 9.93
C LEU A 11 5.99 -6.79 8.86
N LEU A 12 6.28 -5.57 8.40
CA LEU A 12 5.68 -5.01 7.18
C LEU A 12 6.64 -5.22 6.02
N VAL A 13 6.15 -5.89 4.97
CA VAL A 13 6.92 -6.16 3.75
C VAL A 13 6.27 -5.43 2.60
N GLN A 14 7.05 -4.60 1.89
CA GLN A 14 6.56 -3.91 0.71
C GLN A 14 6.57 -4.84 -0.50
N LEU A 15 5.39 -5.09 -1.08
CA LEU A 15 5.27 -5.78 -2.35
C LEU A 15 5.66 -4.84 -3.50
N LYS A 16 6.80 -5.15 -4.13
CA LYS A 16 7.37 -4.36 -5.23
C LYS A 16 7.07 -5.00 -6.59
N GLY A 17 7.04 -4.18 -7.65
CA GLY A 17 6.63 -4.59 -9.00
C GLY A 17 7.51 -5.62 -9.70
N HIS A 18 8.68 -5.96 -9.17
CA HIS A 18 9.54 -7.02 -9.70
C HIS A 18 9.03 -8.44 -9.41
N HIS A 19 7.95 -8.59 -8.64
CA HIS A 19 7.20 -9.84 -8.48
C HIS A 19 5.79 -9.72 -9.10
N PRO A 20 5.67 -9.67 -10.45
CA PRO A 20 4.43 -9.30 -11.12
C PRO A 20 3.28 -10.29 -10.87
N LYS A 21 3.57 -11.60 -10.76
CA LYS A 21 2.55 -12.63 -10.48
C LYS A 21 1.94 -12.46 -9.09
N LEU A 22 2.79 -12.28 -8.08
CA LEU A 22 2.33 -12.06 -6.70
C LEU A 22 1.57 -10.73 -6.58
N LEU A 23 2.06 -9.67 -7.23
CA LEU A 23 1.37 -8.39 -7.28
C LEU A 23 0.00 -8.49 -7.94
N ALA A 24 -0.12 -9.22 -9.05
CA ALA A 24 -1.40 -9.46 -9.72
C ALA A 24 -2.36 -10.25 -8.83
N ALA A 25 -1.90 -11.32 -8.19
CA ALA A 25 -2.71 -12.13 -7.29
C ALA A 25 -3.25 -11.32 -6.09
N VAL A 26 -2.40 -10.52 -5.45
CA VAL A 26 -2.81 -9.64 -4.35
C VAL A 26 -3.79 -8.57 -4.81
N ARG A 27 -3.60 -7.99 -6.00
CA ARG A 27 -4.56 -7.04 -6.58
C ARG A 27 -5.92 -7.68 -6.84
N MET A 28 -5.97 -8.89 -7.39
CA MET A 28 -7.22 -9.62 -7.59
C MET A 28 -7.90 -9.91 -6.26
N LEU A 29 -7.16 -10.25 -5.21
CA LEU A 29 -7.70 -10.43 -3.87
C LEU A 29 -8.35 -9.14 -3.35
N CYS A 30 -7.65 -8.00 -3.43
CA CYS A 30 -8.19 -6.69 -3.01
C CYS A 30 -9.43 -6.26 -3.81
N GLN A 31 -9.55 -6.68 -5.08
CA GLN A 31 -10.70 -6.36 -5.94
C GLN A 31 -11.91 -7.27 -5.71
N SER A 32 -11.66 -8.55 -5.37
CA SER A 32 -12.71 -9.56 -5.19
C SER A 32 -13.30 -9.63 -3.78
N ARG A 33 -12.63 -9.01 -2.80
CA ARG A 33 -13.06 -8.99 -1.39
C ARG A 33 -13.20 -7.58 -0.86
N ALA A 34 -14.23 -7.35 -0.07
CA ALA A 34 -14.33 -6.14 0.74
C ALA A 34 -13.15 -6.10 1.74
N HIS A 35 -12.60 -4.91 1.96
CA HIS A 35 -11.64 -4.69 3.05
C HIS A 35 -12.37 -4.78 4.38
N ALA A 36 -11.67 -5.25 5.42
CA ALA A 36 -12.20 -5.29 6.77
C ALA A 36 -12.20 -3.89 7.41
N GLU A 37 -11.15 -3.12 7.14
CA GLU A 37 -10.97 -1.78 7.70
C GLU A 37 -10.47 -0.81 6.64
N GLN A 38 -10.90 0.45 6.76
CA GLN A 38 -10.41 1.56 5.97
C GLN A 38 -10.18 2.78 6.86
N SER A 39 -9.05 3.43 6.69
CA SER A 39 -8.79 4.75 7.25
C SER A 39 -8.45 5.74 6.15
N TYR A 40 -8.93 6.97 6.32
CA TYR A 40 -8.66 8.09 5.42
C TYR A 40 -8.07 9.25 6.23
N THR A 41 -7.03 9.88 5.69
CA THR A 41 -6.39 11.03 6.31
C THR A 41 -6.03 12.06 5.26
N VAL A 42 -6.25 13.34 5.59
CA VAL A 42 -5.83 14.48 4.78
C VAL A 42 -4.93 15.38 5.60
N ASP A 43 -3.74 15.64 5.09
CA ASP A 43 -2.82 16.65 5.61
C ASP A 43 -2.85 17.87 4.69
N LEU A 44 -3.49 18.94 5.14
CA LEU A 44 -3.69 20.18 4.37
C LEU A 44 -2.60 21.20 4.68
N GLY A 45 -1.99 21.77 3.63
CA GLY A 45 -1.24 23.02 3.71
C GLY A 45 0.15 22.93 4.34
N ARG A 46 0.60 21.76 4.82
CA ARG A 46 1.98 21.59 5.30
C ARG A 46 2.95 21.58 4.12
N ARG A 47 3.91 22.51 4.13
CA ARG A 47 4.96 22.63 3.09
C ARG A 47 4.39 22.80 1.68
N ASN A 48 3.32 23.59 1.53
CA ASN A 48 2.66 23.86 0.24
C ASN A 48 2.20 22.57 -0.48
N ARG A 49 1.70 21.62 0.30
CA ARG A 49 1.28 20.31 -0.17
C ARG A 49 -0.04 19.93 0.49
N ILE A 50 -0.93 19.29 -0.28
CA ILE A 50 -2.07 18.55 0.23
C ILE A 50 -1.74 17.07 0.05
N GLU A 51 -1.79 16.29 1.12
CA GLU A 51 -1.56 14.85 1.05
C GLU A 51 -2.78 14.09 1.55
N GLN A 52 -3.37 13.29 0.66
CA GLN A 52 -4.48 12.40 0.96
C GLN A 52 -3.95 10.96 1.02
N ARG A 53 -4.27 10.25 2.10
CA ARG A 53 -3.91 8.84 2.27
C ARG A 53 -5.17 8.04 2.55
N THR A 54 -5.35 6.96 1.79
CA THR A 54 -6.33 5.92 2.08
C THR A 54 -5.58 4.64 2.37
N VAL A 55 -5.81 4.07 3.55
CA VAL A 55 -5.26 2.79 3.97
C VAL A 55 -6.39 1.79 4.09
N ARG A 56 -6.26 0.63 3.44
CA ARG A 56 -7.25 -0.46 3.47
C ARG A 56 -6.58 -1.75 3.90
N LEU A 57 -7.29 -2.56 4.67
CA LEU A 57 -6.78 -3.81 5.23
C LEU A 57 -7.66 -5.00 4.84
N TRP A 58 -7.01 -6.09 4.43
CA TRP A 58 -7.64 -7.38 4.18
C TRP A 58 -6.93 -8.46 5.02
N PRO A 59 -7.56 -8.98 6.07
CA PRO A 59 -7.07 -10.16 6.76
C PRO A 59 -6.94 -11.33 5.79
N LEU A 60 -5.85 -12.06 5.87
CA LEU A 60 -5.62 -13.28 5.11
C LEU A 60 -5.93 -14.48 6.00
N PRO A 61 -6.89 -15.35 5.64
CA PRO A 61 -7.11 -16.58 6.38
C PRO A 61 -5.90 -17.51 6.25
N SER A 62 -5.67 -18.35 7.26
CA SER A 62 -4.69 -19.44 7.19
C SER A 62 -4.98 -20.34 5.98
N GLY A 63 -3.95 -20.83 5.30
CA GLY A 63 -4.08 -21.63 4.08
C GLY A 63 -4.38 -20.82 2.82
N SER A 64 -4.19 -19.48 2.85
CA SER A 64 -4.38 -18.62 1.66
C SER A 64 -3.36 -18.87 0.55
N GLY A 65 -2.29 -19.61 0.82
CA GLY A 65 -1.24 -19.90 -0.15
C GLY A 65 -0.92 -21.38 -0.24
N THR A 66 -0.22 -21.73 -1.32
CA THR A 66 0.11 -23.13 -1.67
C THR A 66 1.39 -23.65 -1.03
N GLU A 67 2.08 -22.83 -0.25
CA GLU A 67 3.42 -23.11 0.29
C GLU A 67 3.42 -22.81 1.79
N PRO A 68 4.15 -23.57 2.61
CA PRO A 68 4.13 -23.41 4.08
C PRO A 68 4.48 -21.99 4.56
N TRP A 69 5.33 -21.27 3.83
CA TRP A 69 5.75 -19.92 4.20
C TRP A 69 4.67 -18.85 3.95
N HIS A 70 3.62 -19.17 3.17
CA HIS A 70 2.53 -18.24 2.90
C HIS A 70 1.69 -17.94 4.15
N ASP A 71 1.57 -18.90 5.07
CA ASP A 71 0.81 -18.73 6.32
C ASP A 71 1.43 -17.69 7.27
N HIS A 72 2.65 -17.24 6.99
CA HIS A 72 3.26 -16.13 7.71
C HIS A 72 2.67 -14.77 7.33
N PHE A 73 1.94 -14.65 6.22
CA PHE A 73 1.27 -13.40 5.83
C PHE A 73 -0.14 -13.35 6.39
N GLN A 74 -0.34 -12.43 7.34
CA GLN A 74 -1.61 -12.33 8.07
C GLN A 74 -2.56 -11.29 7.48
N THR A 75 -2.04 -10.28 6.77
CA THR A 75 -2.85 -9.15 6.31
C THR A 75 -2.23 -8.49 5.08
N VAL A 76 -3.08 -8.18 4.10
CA VAL A 76 -2.72 -7.26 3.02
C VAL A 76 -3.10 -5.85 3.44
N ILE A 77 -2.15 -4.92 3.32
CA ILE A 77 -2.36 -3.50 3.57
C ILE A 77 -2.14 -2.76 2.25
N GLU A 78 -3.19 -2.15 1.72
CA GLU A 78 -3.08 -1.20 0.61
C GLU A 78 -2.92 0.21 1.16
N VAL A 79 -1.92 0.92 0.65
CA VAL A 79 -1.74 2.36 0.93
C VAL A 79 -1.82 3.11 -0.39
N GLN A 80 -2.91 3.85 -0.58
CA GLN A 80 -3.06 4.79 -1.68
C GLN A 80 -2.71 6.19 -1.19
N ARG A 81 -1.76 6.84 -1.86
CA ARG A 81 -1.35 8.22 -1.56
C ARG A 81 -1.54 9.09 -2.78
N GLN A 82 -2.34 10.14 -2.62
CA GLN A 82 -2.44 11.24 -3.55
C GLN A 82 -1.78 12.46 -2.94
N THR A 83 -1.07 13.21 -3.76
CA THR A 83 -0.35 14.39 -3.30
C THR A 83 -0.59 15.49 -4.31
N GLU A 84 -1.05 16.63 -3.85
CA GLU A 84 -1.10 17.85 -4.64
C GLU A 84 -0.02 18.81 -4.13
N VAL A 85 0.60 19.54 -5.04
CA VAL A 85 1.62 20.54 -4.74
C VAL A 85 1.14 21.90 -5.23
N PHE A 86 1.42 22.95 -4.45
CA PHE A 86 1.07 24.30 -4.87
C PHE A 86 1.92 24.72 -6.09
N HIS A 87 1.26 25.13 -7.16
CA HIS A 87 1.87 25.66 -8.37
C HIS A 87 1.81 27.20 -8.36
N PRO A 88 2.92 27.92 -8.07
CA PRO A 88 2.88 29.36 -7.84
C PRO A 88 2.38 30.17 -9.04
N CYS A 89 2.70 29.74 -10.26
CA CYS A 89 2.30 30.40 -11.49
C CYS A 89 0.78 30.36 -11.69
N HIS A 90 0.14 29.27 -11.29
CA HIS A 90 -1.31 29.09 -11.44
C HIS A 90 -2.08 29.40 -10.14
N ARG A 91 -1.35 29.65 -9.04
CA ARG A 91 -1.87 29.92 -7.70
C ARG A 91 -2.90 28.89 -7.23
N CYS A 92 -2.68 27.63 -7.57
CA CYS A 92 -3.55 26.51 -7.24
C CYS A 92 -2.74 25.28 -6.81
N PHE A 93 -3.40 24.31 -6.18
CA PHE A 93 -2.83 22.99 -5.93
C PHE A 93 -3.08 22.10 -7.14
N GLU A 94 -2.04 21.39 -7.57
CA GLU A 94 -2.09 20.49 -8.72
C GLU A 94 -1.60 19.09 -8.34
N PRO A 95 -2.18 18.01 -8.91
CA PRO A 95 -1.71 16.66 -8.67
C PRO A 95 -0.22 16.52 -8.98
N ARG A 96 0.55 15.98 -8.04
CA ARG A 96 1.94 15.61 -8.26
C ARG A 96 1.98 14.51 -9.31
N GLN A 97 2.57 14.80 -10.46
CA GLN A 97 2.84 13.79 -11.47
C GLN A 97 3.75 12.70 -10.89
N ALA A 98 3.42 11.43 -11.17
CA ALA A 98 4.30 10.33 -10.84
C ALA A 98 5.64 10.50 -11.57
N PRO A 99 6.78 10.14 -10.94
CA PRO A 99 8.04 10.11 -11.67
C PRO A 99 7.88 9.25 -12.92
N ARG A 100 8.28 9.77 -14.08
CA ARG A 100 8.29 8.98 -15.32
C ARG A 100 9.19 7.76 -15.09
N PRO A 101 8.77 6.55 -15.51
CA PRO A 101 9.67 5.41 -15.49
C PRO A 101 10.92 5.76 -16.30
N ILE A 102 12.09 5.46 -15.73
CA ILE A 102 13.36 5.57 -16.44
C ILE A 102 13.32 4.46 -17.51
N THR A 103 13.23 4.84 -18.78
CA THR A 103 13.35 3.95 -19.94
C THR A 103 14.74 3.36 -20.05
#